data_AF-A0A346N4Y7-F1
#
_entry.id   AF-A0A346N4Y7-F1
#
_cell.length_a   1.000
_cell.length_b   1.000
_cell.length_c   1.000
_cell.angle_alpha   90.00
_cell.angle_beta   90.00
_cell.angle_gamma   90.00
#
_symmetry.space_group_name_H-M   'P 1'
#
loop_
_entity.id
_entity.type
_entity.pdbx_description
1 polymer ?
#
loop_
_entity_poly.entity_id
_entity_poly.type
_entity_poly.pdbx_seq_one_letter_code
_entity_poly.pdbx_strand_id
1 'polypeptide(L)'
;MAISPQTPTPTAFLGGLARRLVADGILSEDKGRELQQQAMKSGTPFVKLLVDSKLASPARVAEAASTEFGVPLVDLSTIEIDSAAFKEVSEKVMRKSHALPIFKRGKKMYVCVSDPTNLSALDEIKFATGNMTEAILVEEDKLAKAIDAAINALNASDMTVEDEDLADIDISDGSEDKGPEVTRSDADDAPIVKFVNKILIDAINQGASDVHFEPYEKTFRIRYRRDGELKTISQPPISQAVRIAARVKVMSRLDLAERRVPQDGRIKLHLSKTKAIDFRVSTCPTLFGEKICCRILDPSSAQLGIDALGYEAEQKEAYMKSLAEPQGMILVTGPTGSGKTVSLYTGLNILNTDDINISTAEDPAEINLPGINQVNVQPKVGLTFAAALKAFLRQDPDVIMVGEIRDLETAEIAIKAAQTGHLVLSTLHTNDAPQTIVRLMNMGVPAYNIASTLSLIIAQRLARRLCKICKRPANIPRAELIKQGFTEQEVDTPGFTTYEAVGCDACDNGYKGRTGIYQVMPFSDAMGRIIMEGGNAIEIADQSAKEGILDLRQSALRKVKDGHIDLAQANACTAGD
;
A
#
# COMPACT_ATOMS: atom_id res chain seq x y z
N MET A 1 24.78 27.10 -63.07
CA MET A 1 24.07 27.30 -61.80
C MET A 1 22.58 27.34 -62.09
N ALA A 2 21.91 26.20 -62.02
CA ALA A 2 20.46 26.13 -62.13
C ALA A 2 19.92 25.95 -60.70
N ILE A 3 19.26 26.98 -60.19
CA ILE A 3 18.58 26.97 -58.91
C ILE A 3 17.28 26.20 -59.12
N SER A 4 17.18 24.99 -58.55
CA SER A 4 15.92 24.25 -58.49
C SER A 4 14.90 25.04 -57.68
N PRO A 5 13.65 25.18 -58.16
CA PRO A 5 12.59 25.80 -57.38
C PRO A 5 12.24 24.87 -56.22
N GLN A 6 12.42 25.33 -54.98
CA GLN A 6 11.89 24.63 -53.80
C GLN A 6 10.37 24.70 -53.85
N THR A 7 9.74 23.54 -53.99
CA THR A 7 8.31 23.34 -53.80
C THR A 7 7.94 23.77 -52.37
N PRO A 8 6.95 24.66 -52.15
CA PRO A 8 6.55 25.01 -50.79
C PRO A 8 5.97 23.78 -50.10
N THR A 9 6.58 23.38 -48.99
CA THR A 9 6.05 22.38 -48.06
C THR A 9 4.65 22.84 -47.63
N PRO A 10 3.60 21.99 -47.67
CA PRO A 10 2.26 22.41 -47.28
C PRO A 10 2.30 22.89 -45.83
N THR A 11 2.03 24.18 -45.62
CA THR A 11 1.94 24.79 -44.29
C THR A 11 0.86 24.08 -43.49
N ALA A 12 1.28 23.36 -42.45
CA ALA A 12 0.39 22.64 -41.55
C ALA A 12 -0.66 23.60 -40.97
N PHE A 13 -1.93 23.19 -41.03
CA PHE A 13 -3.06 23.98 -40.52
C PHE A 13 -2.94 24.19 -39.01
N LEU A 14 -3.05 25.45 -38.58
CA LEU A 14 -3.04 25.83 -37.18
C LEU A 14 -4.41 26.42 -36.82
N GLY A 15 -5.14 25.69 -35.97
CA GLY A 15 -6.52 25.97 -35.58
C GLY A 15 -6.64 27.20 -34.68
N GLY A 16 -7.87 27.68 -34.47
CA GLY A 16 -8.14 28.94 -33.76
C GLY A 16 -7.54 28.99 -32.35
N LEU A 17 -7.75 27.94 -31.55
CA LEU A 17 -7.20 27.87 -30.19
C LEU A 17 -5.68 27.78 -30.18
N ALA A 18 -5.08 26.97 -31.05
CA ALA A 18 -3.62 26.89 -31.18
C ALA A 18 -3.01 28.24 -31.58
N ARG A 19 -3.67 29.01 -32.46
CA ARG A 19 -3.22 30.35 -32.87
C ARG A 19 -3.24 31.33 -31.70
N ARG A 20 -4.27 31.24 -30.87
CA ARG A 20 -4.38 32.07 -29.67
C ARG A 20 -3.26 31.78 -28.69
N LEU A 21 -2.99 30.51 -28.41
CA LEU A 21 -1.91 30.11 -27.49
C LEU A 21 -0.53 30.54 -27.98
N VAL A 22 -0.30 30.57 -29.30
CA VAL A 22 0.91 31.12 -29.90
C VAL A 22 0.99 32.64 -29.72
N ALA A 23 -0.11 33.35 -29.95
CA ALA A 23 -0.17 34.80 -29.77
C ALA A 23 0.06 35.23 -28.30
N ASP A 24 -0.42 34.44 -27.34
CA ASP A 24 -0.20 34.68 -25.90
C ASP A 24 1.19 34.21 -25.42
N GLY A 25 2.05 33.71 -26.30
CA GLY A 25 3.40 33.22 -25.99
C GLY A 25 3.43 31.95 -25.13
N ILE A 26 2.31 31.23 -25.04
CA ILE A 26 2.18 29.99 -24.26
C ILE A 26 2.78 28.81 -25.02
N LEU A 27 2.74 28.83 -26.35
CA LEU A 27 3.21 27.76 -27.22
C LEU A 27 4.00 28.35 -28.41
N SER A 28 5.08 27.69 -28.83
CA SER A 28 5.77 28.07 -30.08
C SER A 28 4.97 27.61 -31.30
N GLU A 29 5.02 28.37 -32.39
CA GLU A 29 4.26 28.06 -33.60
C GLU A 29 4.60 26.67 -34.17
N ASP A 30 5.89 26.31 -34.20
CA ASP A 30 6.35 25.00 -34.66
C ASP A 30 5.75 23.86 -33.84
N LYS A 31 5.74 24.01 -32.51
CA LYS A 31 5.21 22.98 -31.60
C LYS A 31 3.69 22.90 -31.65
N GLY A 32 3.01 24.03 -31.85
CA GLY A 32 1.56 24.07 -32.11
C GLY A 32 1.17 23.30 -33.36
N ARG A 33 1.92 23.48 -34.46
CA ARG A 33 1.69 22.75 -35.72
C ARG A 33 1.93 21.25 -35.57
N GLU A 34 3.00 20.86 -34.89
CA GLU A 34 3.33 19.45 -34.62
C GLU A 34 2.23 18.76 -33.83
N LEU A 35 1.80 19.35 -32.71
CA LEU A 35 0.74 18.80 -31.85
C LEU A 35 -0.60 18.73 -32.57
N GLN A 36 -0.92 19.70 -33.43
CA GLN A 36 -2.16 19.68 -34.20
C GLN A 36 -2.18 18.55 -35.24
N GLN A 37 -1.05 18.29 -35.92
CA GLN A 37 -0.93 17.14 -36.79
C GLN A 37 -1.01 15.81 -36.02
N GLN A 38 -0.41 15.76 -34.83
CA GLN A 38 -0.47 14.59 -33.96
C GLN A 38 -1.91 14.32 -33.50
N ALA A 39 -2.64 15.35 -33.08
CA ALA A 39 -4.06 15.27 -32.69
C ALA A 39 -4.93 14.70 -33.82
N MET A 40 -4.73 15.17 -35.06
CA MET A 40 -5.45 14.67 -36.23
C MET A 40 -5.14 13.19 -36.54
N LYS A 41 -3.90 12.76 -36.35
CA LYS A 41 -3.49 11.36 -36.61
C LYS A 41 -3.95 10.40 -35.50
N SER A 42 -3.90 10.83 -34.24
CA SER A 42 -4.23 9.98 -33.10
C SER A 42 -5.71 10.02 -32.72
N GLY A 43 -6.48 10.97 -33.26
CA GLY A 43 -7.86 11.22 -32.85
C GLY A 43 -8.01 11.73 -31.42
N THR A 44 -6.91 12.18 -30.80
CA THR A 44 -6.88 12.71 -29.44
C THR A 44 -7.09 14.23 -29.47
N PRO A 45 -7.86 14.82 -28.53
CA PRO A 45 -8.03 16.27 -28.47
C PRO A 45 -6.69 17.02 -28.32
N PHE A 46 -6.57 18.17 -29.00
CA PHE A 46 -5.35 18.98 -29.02
C PHE A 46 -4.94 19.46 -27.61
N VAL A 47 -5.90 19.95 -26.83
CA VAL A 47 -5.65 20.46 -25.47
C VAL A 47 -5.10 19.37 -24.54
N LYS A 48 -5.60 18.14 -24.67
CA LYS A 48 -5.12 16.98 -23.92
C LYS A 48 -3.65 16.69 -24.21
N LEU A 49 -3.27 16.60 -25.48
CA LEU A 49 -1.88 16.38 -25.89
C LEU A 49 -0.94 17.50 -25.41
N LEU A 50 -1.41 18.74 -25.42
CA LEU A 50 -0.65 19.91 -24.96
C LEU A 50 -0.37 19.86 -23.45
N VAL A 51 -1.36 19.46 -22.65
CA VAL A 51 -1.25 19.36 -21.19
C VAL A 51 -0.44 18.13 -20.79
N ASP A 52 -0.67 16.98 -21.40
CA ASP A 52 0.05 15.72 -21.12
C ASP A 52 1.55 15.84 -21.42
N SER A 53 1.90 16.58 -22.48
CA SER A 53 3.30 16.88 -22.84
C SER A 53 3.96 17.95 -21.95
N LYS A 54 3.23 18.50 -20.96
CA LYS A 54 3.68 19.54 -20.02
C LYS A 54 4.21 20.81 -20.70
N LEU A 55 3.73 21.09 -21.91
CA LEU A 55 4.13 22.27 -22.68
C LEU A 55 3.39 23.52 -22.25
N ALA A 56 2.20 23.39 -21.65
CA ALA A 56 1.43 24.50 -21.11
C ALA A 56 0.71 24.11 -19.80
N SER A 57 0.47 25.12 -18.95
CA SER A 57 -0.35 24.95 -17.73
C SER A 57 -1.84 24.80 -18.11
N PRO A 58 -2.58 23.83 -17.54
CA PRO A 58 -4.01 23.64 -17.80
C PRO A 58 -4.84 24.91 -17.56
N ALA A 59 -4.58 25.62 -16.47
CA ALA A 59 -5.26 26.87 -16.12
C ALA A 59 -5.06 27.96 -17.18
N ARG A 60 -3.81 28.16 -17.62
CA ARG A 60 -3.50 29.17 -18.65
C ARG A 60 -4.14 28.85 -20.00
N VAL A 61 -4.24 27.57 -20.37
CA VAL A 61 -4.90 27.14 -21.61
C VAL A 61 -6.41 27.42 -21.52
N ALA A 62 -7.03 27.11 -20.38
CA ALA A 62 -8.46 27.34 -20.17
C ALA A 62 -8.80 28.85 -20.14
N GLU A 63 -7.99 29.68 -19.49
CA GLU A 63 -8.16 31.15 -19.50
C GLU A 63 -8.08 31.74 -20.91
N ALA A 64 -7.08 31.32 -21.70
CA ALA A 64 -6.91 31.78 -23.08
C ALA A 64 -8.09 31.34 -23.97
N ALA A 65 -8.55 30.10 -23.82
CA ALA A 65 -9.72 29.58 -24.53
C ALA A 65 -11.02 30.31 -24.15
N SER A 66 -11.22 30.62 -22.86
CA SER A 66 -12.40 31.38 -22.41
C SER A 66 -12.44 32.77 -23.01
N THR A 67 -11.30 33.45 -23.01
CA THR A 67 -11.16 34.83 -23.52
C THR A 67 -11.42 34.91 -25.03
N GLU A 68 -10.90 33.96 -25.79
CA GLU A 68 -11.00 33.98 -27.26
C GLU A 68 -12.39 33.54 -27.76
N PHE A 69 -12.99 32.52 -27.14
CA PHE A 69 -14.24 31.92 -27.62
C PHE A 69 -15.49 32.36 -26.83
N GLY A 70 -15.33 33.17 -25.78
CA GLY A 70 -16.43 33.70 -24.98
C GLY A 70 -17.19 32.65 -24.17
N VAL A 71 -16.57 31.49 -23.92
CA VAL A 71 -17.18 30.38 -23.17
C VAL A 71 -16.89 30.56 -21.67
N PRO A 72 -17.90 30.45 -20.77
CA PRO A 72 -17.70 30.56 -19.33
C PRO A 72 -16.70 29.52 -18.81
N LEU A 73 -15.70 29.97 -18.05
CA LEU A 73 -14.72 29.13 -17.36
C LEU A 73 -15.17 28.85 -15.93
N VAL A 74 -15.16 27.58 -15.52
CA VAL A 74 -15.53 27.14 -14.17
C VAL A 74 -14.47 26.20 -13.61
N ASP A 75 -14.17 26.37 -12.31
CA ASP A 75 -13.35 25.41 -11.58
C ASP A 75 -14.20 24.22 -11.09
N LEU A 76 -13.98 23.05 -11.69
CA LEU A 76 -14.67 21.80 -11.34
C LEU A 76 -14.56 21.42 -9.85
N SER A 77 -13.51 21.86 -9.14
CA SER A 77 -13.34 21.56 -7.71
C SER A 77 -14.31 22.33 -6.80
N THR A 78 -14.97 23.36 -7.35
CA THR A 78 -15.84 24.26 -6.59
C THR A 78 -17.33 23.98 -6.79
N ILE A 79 -17.68 23.01 -7.65
CA ILE A 79 -19.06 22.71 -8.03
C ILE A 79 -19.41 21.26 -7.69
N GLU A 80 -20.65 21.06 -7.27
CA GLU A 80 -21.22 19.72 -7.09
C GLU A 80 -21.84 19.27 -8.42
N ILE A 81 -21.37 18.12 -8.92
CA ILE A 81 -21.81 17.56 -10.20
C ILE A 81 -23.11 16.78 -9.99
N ASP A 82 -24.17 17.13 -10.73
CA ASP A 82 -25.43 16.39 -10.66
C ASP A 82 -25.28 15.02 -11.34
N SER A 83 -25.32 13.97 -10.52
CA SER A 83 -25.21 12.60 -11.01
C SER A 83 -26.31 12.18 -11.98
N ALA A 84 -27.48 12.84 -11.97
CA ALA A 84 -28.52 12.58 -12.95
C ALA A 84 -28.11 13.04 -14.36
N ALA A 85 -27.27 14.07 -14.48
CA ALA A 85 -26.88 14.64 -15.76
C ALA A 85 -25.96 13.71 -16.56
N PHE A 86 -24.94 13.12 -15.93
CA PHE A 86 -24.00 12.22 -16.62
C PHE A 86 -24.53 10.79 -16.76
N LYS A 87 -25.55 10.38 -15.99
CA LYS A 87 -26.25 9.09 -16.16
C LYS A 87 -27.03 8.96 -17.47
N GLU A 88 -27.40 10.08 -18.07
CA GLU A 88 -28.08 10.08 -19.38
C GLU A 88 -27.12 9.78 -20.56
N VAL A 89 -25.81 9.68 -20.30
CA VAL A 89 -24.78 9.47 -21.33
C VAL A 89 -23.97 8.21 -21.02
N SER A 90 -23.76 7.36 -22.04
CA SER A 90 -22.94 6.14 -21.88
C SER A 90 -21.46 6.45 -21.67
N GLU A 91 -20.73 5.57 -20.97
CA GLU A 91 -19.26 5.64 -20.81
C GLU A 91 -18.55 5.83 -22.17
N LYS A 92 -18.97 5.08 -23.19
CA LYS A 92 -18.37 5.13 -24.53
C LYS A 92 -18.47 6.52 -25.15
N VAL A 93 -19.60 7.20 -24.97
CA VAL A 93 -19.79 8.56 -25.47
C VAL A 93 -18.91 9.53 -24.68
N MET A 94 -18.94 9.51 -23.34
CA MET A 94 -18.11 10.41 -22.52
C MET A 94 -16.60 10.28 -22.80
N ARG A 95 -16.10 9.05 -22.98
CA ARG A 95 -14.68 8.84 -23.33
C ARG A 95 -14.34 9.31 -24.74
N LYS A 96 -15.23 9.09 -25.71
CA LYS A 96 -15.01 9.47 -27.11
C LYS A 96 -15.11 10.98 -27.29
N SER A 97 -16.12 11.61 -26.71
CA SER A 97 -16.35 13.05 -26.80
C SER A 97 -15.41 13.85 -25.91
N HIS A 98 -14.77 13.21 -24.92
CA HIS A 98 -13.95 13.84 -23.88
C HIS A 98 -14.68 15.04 -23.25
N ALA A 99 -15.91 14.78 -22.81
CA ALA A 99 -16.81 15.79 -22.30
C ALA A 99 -17.71 15.21 -21.21
N LEU A 100 -18.07 16.03 -20.22
CA LEU A 100 -18.82 15.60 -19.05
C LEU A 100 -20.07 16.45 -18.84
N PRO A 101 -21.29 15.88 -18.93
CA PRO A 101 -22.50 16.56 -18.49
C PRO A 101 -22.47 16.79 -16.97
N ILE A 102 -22.67 18.03 -16.53
CA ILE A 102 -22.59 18.36 -15.10
C ILE A 102 -23.90 18.82 -14.48
N PHE A 103 -24.82 19.33 -15.30
CA PHE A 103 -26.09 19.86 -14.82
C PHE A 103 -27.13 19.89 -15.95
N LYS A 104 -28.39 19.64 -15.60
CA LYS A 104 -29.52 19.70 -16.55
C LYS A 104 -30.61 20.61 -16.02
N ARG A 105 -31.09 21.53 -16.85
CA ARG A 105 -32.22 22.41 -16.54
C ARG A 105 -33.23 22.38 -17.69
N GLY A 106 -34.32 21.63 -17.49
CA GLY A 106 -35.32 21.41 -18.54
C GLY A 106 -34.72 20.65 -19.73
N LYS A 107 -34.80 21.24 -20.93
CA LYS A 107 -34.21 20.69 -22.17
C LYS A 107 -32.78 21.17 -22.46
N LYS A 108 -32.16 21.94 -21.55
CA LYS A 108 -30.78 22.39 -21.66
C LYS A 108 -29.88 21.58 -20.73
N MET A 109 -28.78 21.07 -21.27
CA MET A 109 -27.75 20.31 -20.56
C MET A 109 -26.42 21.06 -20.65
N TYR A 110 -25.81 21.31 -19.51
CA TYR A 110 -24.52 21.98 -19.41
C TYR A 110 -23.42 20.95 -19.39
N VAL A 111 -22.48 21.08 -20.33
CA VAL A 111 -21.45 20.09 -20.63
C VAL A 111 -20.08 20.72 -20.46
N CYS A 112 -19.27 20.15 -19.58
CA CYS A 112 -17.88 20.53 -19.40
C CYS A 112 -17.01 20.01 -20.54
N VAL A 113 -16.24 20.91 -21.14
CA VAL A 113 -15.25 20.64 -22.18
C VAL A 113 -13.94 21.37 -21.85
N SER A 114 -12.81 20.84 -22.28
CA SER A 114 -11.50 21.50 -22.16
C SER A 114 -11.09 22.25 -23.43
N ASP A 115 -11.73 21.93 -24.56
CA ASP A 115 -11.55 22.58 -25.85
C ASP A 115 -12.91 23.05 -26.39
N PRO A 116 -13.19 24.37 -26.42
CA PRO A 116 -14.47 24.90 -26.90
C PRO A 116 -14.65 24.76 -28.41
N THR A 117 -13.58 24.41 -29.15
CA THR A 117 -13.65 24.18 -30.60
C THR A 117 -14.07 22.76 -30.96
N ASN A 118 -14.12 21.85 -29.98
CA ASN A 118 -14.61 20.48 -30.15
C ASN A 118 -16.15 20.44 -30.17
N LEU A 119 -16.75 21.01 -31.21
CA LEU A 119 -18.21 21.04 -31.38
C LEU A 119 -18.82 19.64 -31.50
N SER A 120 -18.06 18.68 -32.06
CA SER A 120 -18.46 17.28 -32.14
C SER A 120 -18.79 16.66 -30.78
N ALA A 121 -18.09 17.07 -29.71
CA ALA A 121 -18.36 16.55 -28.37
C ALA A 121 -19.76 16.93 -27.86
N LEU A 122 -20.19 18.17 -28.15
CA LEU A 122 -21.51 18.66 -27.78
C LEU A 122 -22.59 18.01 -28.63
N ASP A 123 -22.35 17.86 -29.93
CA ASP A 123 -23.30 17.21 -30.85
C ASP A 123 -23.51 15.72 -30.52
N GLU A 124 -22.45 15.00 -30.12
CA GLU A 124 -22.58 13.60 -29.69
C GLU A 124 -23.43 13.47 -28.42
N ILE A 125 -23.24 14.34 -27.42
CA ILE A 125 -24.05 14.34 -26.20
C ILE A 125 -25.49 14.79 -26.48
N LYS A 126 -25.68 15.78 -27.37
CA LYS A 126 -27.00 16.21 -27.83
C LYS A 126 -27.74 15.09 -28.53
N PHE A 127 -27.07 14.33 -29.39
CA PHE A 127 -27.65 13.18 -30.07
C PHE A 127 -28.00 12.05 -29.10
N ALA A 128 -27.10 11.75 -28.15
CA ALA A 128 -27.32 10.69 -27.16
C ALA A 128 -28.47 11.01 -26.19
N THR A 129 -28.63 12.27 -25.79
CA THR A 129 -29.59 12.66 -24.74
C THR A 129 -30.86 13.33 -25.25
N GLY A 130 -30.88 13.80 -26.49
CA GLY A 130 -31.96 14.61 -27.07
C GLY A 130 -32.09 16.03 -26.48
N ASN A 131 -31.16 16.44 -25.60
CA ASN A 131 -31.16 17.76 -24.96
C ASN A 131 -30.29 18.76 -25.75
N MET A 132 -30.65 20.04 -25.69
CA MET A 132 -29.77 21.12 -26.17
C MET A 132 -28.55 21.22 -25.24
N THR A 133 -27.35 21.19 -25.81
CA THR A 133 -26.10 21.25 -25.06
C THR A 133 -25.53 22.66 -25.01
N GLU A 134 -25.04 23.09 -23.85
CA GLU A 134 -24.38 24.36 -23.63
C GLU A 134 -22.99 24.11 -23.01
N ALA A 135 -21.95 24.62 -23.65
CA ALA A 135 -20.57 24.34 -23.25
C ALA A 135 -20.15 25.17 -22.04
N ILE A 136 -19.47 24.53 -21.10
CA ILE A 136 -18.76 25.17 -20.01
C ILE A 136 -17.30 24.75 -20.09
N LEU A 137 -16.40 25.73 -20.08
CA LEU A 137 -14.98 25.47 -20.17
C LEU A 137 -14.41 25.12 -18.80
N VAL A 138 -13.51 24.15 -18.76
CA VAL A 138 -12.84 23.68 -17.53
C VAL A 138 -11.39 23.32 -17.83
N GLU A 139 -10.57 23.22 -16.78
CA GLU A 139 -9.18 22.75 -16.90
C GLU A 139 -9.13 21.26 -17.31
N GLU A 140 -8.24 20.91 -18.24
CA GLU A 140 -8.13 19.56 -18.82
C GLU A 140 -7.78 18.48 -17.78
N ASP A 141 -6.87 18.76 -16.87
CA ASP A 141 -6.44 17.81 -15.85
C ASP A 141 -7.56 17.52 -14.84
N LYS A 142 -8.41 18.51 -14.56
CA LYS A 142 -9.62 18.35 -13.74
C LYS A 142 -10.71 17.61 -14.52
N LEU A 143 -10.92 17.92 -15.80
CA LEU A 143 -11.92 17.27 -16.65
C LEU A 143 -11.63 15.76 -16.79
N ALA A 144 -10.39 15.39 -17.09
CA ALA A 144 -10.01 13.98 -17.24
C ALA A 144 -10.29 13.18 -15.96
N LYS A 145 -9.90 13.72 -14.79
CA LYS A 145 -10.19 13.11 -13.48
C LYS A 145 -11.70 13.02 -13.22
N ALA A 146 -12.46 14.06 -13.57
CA ALA A 146 -13.90 14.09 -13.35
C ALA A 146 -14.65 13.09 -14.25
N ILE A 147 -14.22 12.92 -15.51
CA ILE A 147 -14.74 11.90 -16.43
C ILE A 147 -14.48 10.50 -15.88
N ASP A 148 -13.25 10.21 -15.44
CA ASP A 148 -12.93 8.90 -14.85
C ASP A 148 -13.71 8.66 -13.54
N ALA A 149 -13.89 9.67 -12.70
CA ALA A 149 -14.70 9.58 -11.49
C ALA A 149 -16.19 9.32 -11.81
N ALA A 150 -16.76 10.01 -12.80
CA ALA A 150 -18.14 9.82 -13.23
C ALA A 150 -18.37 8.44 -13.85
N ILE A 151 -17.44 7.96 -14.68
CA ILE A 151 -17.49 6.61 -15.25
C ILE A 151 -17.35 5.55 -14.17
N ASN A 152 -16.43 5.72 -13.22
CA ASN A 152 -16.31 4.80 -12.10
C ASN A 152 -17.58 4.78 -11.24
N ALA A 153 -18.24 5.94 -11.07
CA ALA A 153 -19.54 6.02 -10.40
C ALA A 153 -20.64 5.31 -11.20
N LEU A 154 -20.63 5.39 -12.53
CA LEU A 154 -21.55 4.68 -13.42
C LEU A 154 -21.32 3.17 -13.39
N ASN A 155 -20.07 2.72 -13.47
CA ASN A 155 -19.71 1.31 -13.39
C ASN A 155 -19.97 0.72 -12.00
N ALA A 156 -19.83 1.52 -10.94
CA ALA A 156 -20.25 1.13 -9.59
C ALA A 156 -21.79 1.02 -9.47
N SER A 157 -22.57 1.71 -10.32
CA SER A 157 -24.02 1.54 -10.43
C SER A 157 -24.46 0.49 -11.46
N ASP A 158 -23.69 0.19 -12.50
CA ASP A 158 -23.99 -0.89 -13.46
C ASP A 158 -23.58 -2.26 -12.92
N MET A 159 -22.70 -2.32 -11.91
CA MET A 159 -22.60 -3.48 -11.01
C MET A 159 -23.87 -3.71 -10.17
N THR A 160 -24.94 -2.94 -10.39
CA THR A 160 -26.24 -3.11 -9.72
C THR A 160 -27.43 -3.35 -10.66
N VAL A 161 -27.25 -3.74 -11.93
CA VAL A 161 -28.36 -4.24 -12.78
C VAL A 161 -27.92 -5.39 -13.70
N GLU A 162 -27.89 -6.60 -13.15
CA GLU A 162 -28.51 -7.80 -13.76
C GLU A 162 -29.35 -8.43 -12.63
N ASP A 163 -30.51 -7.80 -12.40
CA ASP A 163 -31.44 -8.05 -11.29
C ASP A 163 -32.26 -9.35 -11.45
N GLU A 164 -31.86 -10.27 -12.33
CA GLU A 164 -32.54 -11.57 -12.53
C GLU A 164 -31.63 -12.81 -12.37
N ASP A 165 -30.30 -12.66 -12.33
CA ASP A 165 -29.36 -13.78 -12.09
C ASP A 165 -28.64 -13.71 -10.72
N LEU A 166 -28.97 -12.71 -9.89
CA LEU A 166 -28.43 -12.57 -8.52
C LEU A 166 -29.04 -13.53 -7.49
N ALA A 167 -29.99 -14.37 -7.90
CA ALA A 167 -30.42 -15.54 -7.14
C ALA A 167 -29.46 -16.74 -7.27
N ASP A 168 -28.52 -16.71 -8.23
CA ASP A 168 -27.55 -17.78 -8.51
C ASP A 168 -26.11 -17.24 -8.68
N ILE A 169 -25.64 -16.41 -7.73
CA ILE A 169 -24.19 -16.30 -7.53
C ILE A 169 -23.74 -17.59 -6.86
N ASP A 170 -23.24 -18.49 -7.70
CA ASP A 170 -22.59 -19.75 -7.35
C ASP A 170 -21.41 -19.48 -6.39
N ILE A 171 -21.70 -19.53 -5.10
CA ILE A 171 -20.70 -19.73 -4.05
C ILE A 171 -20.23 -21.16 -4.27
N SER A 172 -19.11 -21.33 -4.98
CA SER A 172 -18.54 -22.66 -5.26
C SER A 172 -18.52 -23.49 -3.98
N ASP A 173 -19.46 -24.44 -3.93
CA ASP A 173 -19.73 -25.29 -2.80
C ASP A 173 -18.68 -26.40 -2.77
N GLY A 174 -18.19 -26.65 -1.57
CA GLY A 174 -17.24 -27.68 -1.25
C GLY A 174 -17.50 -28.24 0.13
N SER A 175 -18.77 -28.30 0.56
CA SER A 175 -19.32 -29.29 1.50
C SER A 175 -20.71 -28.85 1.97
N GLU A 176 -21.72 -29.65 1.65
CA GLU A 176 -23.12 -29.50 2.06
C GLU A 176 -23.27 -29.42 3.60
N ASP A 177 -23.76 -28.30 4.13
CA ASP A 177 -24.64 -28.30 5.30
C ASP A 177 -25.55 -27.06 5.32
N LYS A 178 -26.86 -27.27 5.25
CA LYS A 178 -27.88 -26.21 5.16
C LYS A 178 -28.33 -25.78 6.57
N GLY A 179 -27.87 -24.61 7.01
CA GLY A 179 -28.46 -23.87 8.13
C GLY A 179 -29.73 -23.09 7.73
N PRO A 180 -30.58 -22.69 8.69
CA PRO A 180 -31.96 -22.28 8.42
C PRO A 180 -32.11 -20.87 7.86
N GLU A 181 -33.01 -20.74 6.88
CA GLU A 181 -33.46 -19.49 6.25
C GLU A 181 -34.03 -18.49 7.27
N VAL A 182 -33.61 -17.23 7.15
CA VAL A 182 -34.24 -16.09 7.83
C VAL A 182 -34.89 -15.19 6.78
N THR A 183 -36.21 -15.30 6.65
CA THR A 183 -37.05 -14.34 5.92
C THR A 183 -37.11 -13.01 6.67
N ARG A 184 -36.57 -11.91 6.11
CA ARG A 184 -36.95 -10.52 6.47
C ARG A 184 -36.43 -9.45 5.47
N SER A 185 -37.37 -8.87 4.71
CA SER A 185 -37.34 -7.55 4.03
C SER A 185 -36.00 -7.05 3.44
N ASP A 186 -35.69 -7.47 2.21
CA ASP A 186 -34.46 -7.13 1.48
C ASP A 186 -34.30 -5.64 1.09
N ALA A 187 -35.35 -4.82 1.21
CA ALA A 187 -35.33 -3.43 0.72
C ALA A 187 -34.49 -2.46 1.59
N ASP A 188 -34.36 -2.72 2.89
CA ASP A 188 -33.69 -1.81 3.85
C ASP A 188 -32.20 -2.12 4.09
N ASP A 189 -31.72 -3.27 3.61
CA ASP A 189 -30.33 -3.72 3.81
C ASP A 189 -29.39 -3.23 2.69
N ALA A 190 -29.91 -2.92 1.51
CA ALA A 190 -29.12 -2.46 0.36
C ALA A 190 -28.22 -1.24 0.65
N PRO A 191 -28.65 -0.20 1.39
CA PRO A 191 -27.77 0.93 1.74
C PRO A 191 -26.61 0.53 2.65
N ILE A 192 -26.83 -0.40 3.58
CA ILE A 192 -25.80 -0.86 4.53
C ILE A 192 -24.79 -1.74 3.83
N VAL A 193 -25.26 -2.61 2.93
CA VAL A 193 -24.39 -3.42 2.06
C VAL A 193 -23.46 -2.52 1.24
N LYS A 194 -24.01 -1.53 0.54
CA LYS A 194 -23.23 -0.58 -0.26
C LYS A 194 -22.25 0.21 0.60
N PHE A 195 -22.67 0.65 1.79
CA PHE A 195 -21.81 1.37 2.72
C PHE A 195 -20.63 0.53 3.20
N VAL A 196 -20.86 -0.69 3.68
CA VAL A 196 -19.78 -1.58 4.16
C VAL A 196 -18.82 -1.94 3.02
N ASN A 197 -19.34 -2.28 1.83
CA ASN A 197 -18.49 -2.56 0.67
C ASN A 197 -17.62 -1.35 0.30
N LYS A 198 -18.20 -0.15 0.28
CA LYS A 198 -17.46 1.09 0.02
C LYS A 198 -16.36 1.31 1.06
N ILE A 199 -16.64 1.13 2.35
CA ILE A 199 -15.63 1.22 3.42
C ILE A 199 -14.46 0.26 3.17
N LEU A 200 -14.74 -1.00 2.80
CA LEU A 200 -13.68 -1.98 2.54
C LEU A 200 -12.86 -1.64 1.28
N ILE A 201 -13.52 -1.22 0.19
CA ILE A 201 -12.85 -0.83 -1.06
C ILE A 201 -12.01 0.44 -0.85
N ASP A 202 -12.56 1.45 -0.19
CA ASP A 202 -11.85 2.69 0.13
C ASP A 202 -10.64 2.42 1.01
N ALA A 203 -10.73 1.50 1.97
CA ALA A 203 -9.60 1.10 2.80
C ALA A 203 -8.45 0.49 1.96
N ILE A 204 -8.78 -0.35 0.97
CA ILE A 204 -7.79 -0.92 0.04
C ILE A 204 -7.15 0.16 -0.84
N ASN A 205 -7.97 1.01 -1.47
CA ASN A 205 -7.48 2.08 -2.35
C ASN A 205 -6.60 3.09 -1.60
N GLN A 206 -6.88 3.27 -0.31
CA GLN A 206 -6.09 4.11 0.58
C GLN A 206 -4.86 3.39 1.17
N GLY A 207 -4.65 2.10 0.90
CA GLY A 207 -3.51 1.34 1.43
C GLY A 207 -3.54 1.18 2.95
N ALA A 208 -4.73 1.05 3.54
CA ALA A 208 -4.88 0.73 4.95
C ALA A 208 -4.45 -0.72 5.25
N SER A 209 -3.92 -0.97 6.45
CA SER A 209 -3.62 -2.32 6.94
C SER A 209 -4.79 -2.95 7.69
N ASP A 210 -5.59 -2.13 8.38
CA ASP A 210 -6.70 -2.59 9.21
C ASP A 210 -7.88 -1.60 9.12
N VAL A 211 -9.09 -2.14 9.16
CA VAL A 211 -10.35 -1.40 9.31
C VAL A 211 -10.94 -1.72 10.67
N HIS A 212 -11.22 -0.70 11.46
CA HIS A 212 -11.76 -0.82 12.82
C HIS A 212 -13.17 -0.25 12.88
N PHE A 213 -14.13 -1.06 13.35
CA PHE A 213 -15.49 -0.66 13.67
C PHE A 213 -15.65 -0.66 15.19
N GLU A 214 -15.91 0.50 15.77
CA GLU A 214 -15.84 0.68 17.23
C GLU A 214 -17.12 1.33 17.78
N PRO A 215 -17.95 0.58 18.53
CA PRO A 215 -19.09 1.13 19.25
C PRO A 215 -18.68 1.71 20.61
N TYR A 216 -19.24 2.88 20.92
CA TYR A 216 -19.16 3.55 22.22
C TYR A 216 -20.58 3.92 22.67
N GLU A 217 -20.71 4.39 23.90
CA GLU A 217 -22.00 4.74 24.53
C GLU A 217 -22.89 5.63 23.65
N LYS A 218 -22.30 6.64 23.02
CA LYS A 218 -23.03 7.68 22.25
C LYS A 218 -22.56 7.83 20.81
N THR A 219 -21.49 7.14 20.43
CA THR A 219 -20.88 7.27 19.10
C THR A 219 -20.50 5.91 18.53
N PHE A 220 -20.59 5.79 17.21
CA PHE A 220 -20.03 4.66 16.48
C PHE A 220 -19.03 5.24 15.49
N ARG A 221 -17.78 4.77 15.53
CA ARG A 221 -16.73 5.28 14.65
C ARG A 221 -16.08 4.17 13.86
N ILE A 222 -15.70 4.49 12.64
CA ILE A 222 -14.93 3.62 11.76
C ILE A 222 -13.57 4.29 11.53
N ARG A 223 -12.49 3.53 11.73
CA ARG A 223 -11.11 4.00 11.58
C ARG A 223 -10.32 3.11 10.66
N TYR A 224 -9.42 3.70 9.87
CA TYR A 224 -8.39 2.96 9.15
C TYR A 224 -7.07 3.05 9.89
N ARG A 225 -6.30 1.96 9.89
CA ARG A 225 -4.88 2.02 10.19
C ARG A 225 -4.12 2.21 8.88
N ARG A 226 -3.45 3.36 8.71
CA ARG A 226 -2.62 3.67 7.53
C ARG A 226 -1.22 4.00 7.99
N ASP A 227 -0.22 3.33 7.42
CA ASP A 227 1.19 3.48 7.78
C ASP A 227 1.46 3.44 9.30
N GLY A 228 0.71 2.59 10.03
CA GLY A 228 0.81 2.40 11.47
C GLY A 228 -0.09 3.30 12.33
N GLU A 229 -0.64 4.39 11.78
CA GLU A 229 -1.48 5.35 12.50
C GLU A 229 -2.98 5.09 12.31
N LEU A 230 -3.77 5.31 13.36
CA LEU A 230 -5.23 5.19 13.32
C LEU A 230 -5.87 6.52 12.97
N LYS A 231 -6.72 6.53 11.93
CA LYS A 231 -7.46 7.72 11.51
C LYS A 231 -8.94 7.43 11.38
N THR A 232 -9.76 8.31 11.97
CA THR A 232 -11.21 8.24 11.86
C THR A 232 -11.65 8.68 10.47
N ILE A 233 -12.41 7.83 9.78
CA ILE A 233 -12.86 8.09 8.41
C ILE A 233 -14.37 8.30 8.32
N SER A 234 -15.13 7.83 9.31
CA SER A 234 -16.59 7.95 9.34
C SER A 234 -17.11 7.78 10.77
N GLN A 235 -18.22 8.43 11.06
CA GLN A 235 -18.97 8.28 12.30
C GLN A 235 -20.46 8.07 11.97
N PRO A 236 -20.86 6.85 11.58
CA PRO A 236 -22.26 6.56 11.29
C PRO A 236 -23.14 6.71 12.53
N PRO A 237 -24.45 6.94 12.38
CA PRO A 237 -25.39 6.94 13.50
C PRO A 237 -25.31 5.65 14.31
N ILE A 238 -25.33 5.76 15.65
CA ILE A 238 -25.21 4.61 16.56
C ILE A 238 -26.29 3.54 16.31
N SER A 239 -27.47 3.95 15.84
CA SER A 239 -28.58 3.05 15.45
C SER A 239 -28.23 2.11 14.28
N GLN A 240 -27.18 2.40 13.52
CA GLN A 240 -26.68 1.55 12.43
C GLN A 240 -25.61 0.57 12.89
N ALA A 241 -25.03 0.72 14.08
CA ALA A 241 -23.89 -0.08 14.54
C ALA A 241 -24.18 -1.59 14.52
N VAL A 242 -25.36 -2.00 15.01
CA VAL A 242 -25.79 -3.41 15.04
C VAL A 242 -25.94 -3.99 13.63
N ARG A 243 -26.48 -3.22 12.69
CA ARG A 243 -26.69 -3.65 11.31
C ARG A 243 -25.39 -3.73 10.52
N ILE A 244 -24.48 -2.78 10.73
CA ILE A 244 -23.13 -2.81 10.17
C ILE A 244 -22.36 -4.02 10.71
N ALA A 245 -22.43 -4.28 12.02
CA ALA A 245 -21.80 -5.45 12.63
C ALA A 245 -22.36 -6.77 12.05
N ALA A 246 -23.68 -6.88 11.91
CA ALA A 246 -24.33 -8.03 11.29
C ALA A 246 -23.89 -8.22 9.84
N ARG A 247 -23.81 -7.14 9.04
CA ARG A 247 -23.34 -7.21 7.65
C ARG A 247 -21.91 -7.74 7.55
N VAL A 248 -21.00 -7.24 8.40
CA VAL A 248 -19.61 -7.73 8.42
C VAL A 248 -19.59 -9.21 8.82
N LYS A 249 -20.36 -9.62 9.83
CA LYS A 249 -20.48 -11.03 10.24
C LYS A 249 -20.95 -11.94 9.12
N VAL A 250 -21.99 -11.57 8.38
CA VAL A 250 -22.49 -12.32 7.21
C VAL A 250 -21.37 -12.50 6.19
N MET A 251 -20.68 -11.41 5.82
CA MET A 251 -19.57 -11.47 4.86
C MET A 251 -18.44 -12.41 5.31
N SER A 252 -18.22 -12.51 6.63
CA SER A 252 -17.19 -13.37 7.23
C SER A 252 -17.66 -14.76 7.65
N ARG A 253 -18.90 -15.16 7.31
CA ARG A 253 -19.52 -16.45 7.70
C ARG A 253 -19.53 -16.69 9.22
N LEU A 254 -19.80 -15.64 10.00
CA LEU A 254 -19.86 -15.68 11.46
C LEU A 254 -21.30 -15.82 11.96
N ASP A 255 -21.47 -16.32 13.18
CA ASP A 255 -22.78 -16.46 13.83
C ASP A 255 -23.33 -15.08 14.21
N LEU A 256 -24.49 -14.74 13.63
CA LEU A 256 -25.21 -13.48 13.87
C LEU A 256 -25.89 -13.40 15.23
N ALA A 257 -26.34 -14.56 15.74
CA ALA A 257 -27.06 -14.68 17.00
C ALA A 257 -26.08 -14.61 18.18
N GLU A 258 -24.90 -15.20 18.04
CA GLU A 258 -23.89 -15.14 19.08
C GLU A 258 -23.15 -13.79 19.05
N ARG A 259 -23.15 -13.08 20.19
CA ARG A 259 -22.54 -11.75 20.34
C ARG A 259 -21.76 -11.59 21.64
N ARG A 260 -21.64 -12.66 22.42
CA ARG A 260 -21.09 -12.66 23.79
C ARG A 260 -19.71 -13.28 23.86
N VAL A 261 -19.25 -13.92 22.77
CA VAL A 261 -17.91 -14.47 22.65
C VAL A 261 -17.21 -13.89 21.42
N PRO A 262 -15.88 -13.76 21.43
CA PRO A 262 -15.12 -13.39 20.24
C PRO A 262 -15.34 -14.41 19.11
N GLN A 263 -15.33 -13.92 17.88
CA GLN A 263 -15.44 -14.75 16.68
C GLN A 263 -14.41 -14.31 15.64
N ASP A 264 -13.84 -15.25 14.90
CA ASP A 264 -12.86 -14.99 13.85
C ASP A 264 -13.32 -15.61 12.54
N GLY A 265 -13.22 -14.84 11.45
CA GLY A 265 -13.67 -15.24 10.13
C GLY A 265 -12.80 -14.64 9.03
N ARG A 266 -13.16 -14.90 7.77
CA ARG A 266 -12.46 -14.35 6.61
C ARG A 266 -13.46 -13.81 5.59
N ILE A 267 -13.11 -12.70 4.95
CA ILE A 267 -13.85 -12.15 3.81
C ILE A 267 -12.94 -12.18 2.59
N LYS A 268 -13.36 -12.80 1.50
CA LYS A 268 -12.69 -12.70 0.21
C LYS A 268 -13.41 -11.68 -0.67
N LEU A 269 -12.78 -10.55 -0.93
CA LEU A 269 -13.35 -9.46 -1.73
C LEU A 269 -12.71 -9.44 -3.11
N HIS A 270 -13.52 -9.67 -4.14
CA HIS A 270 -13.09 -9.57 -5.54
C HIS A 270 -13.18 -8.12 -6.02
N LEU A 271 -12.04 -7.50 -6.31
CA LEU A 271 -11.96 -6.15 -6.89
C LEU A 271 -12.06 -6.17 -8.42
N SER A 272 -11.61 -7.26 -9.03
CA SER A 272 -11.71 -7.53 -10.47
C SER A 272 -11.65 -9.04 -10.71
N LYS A 273 -11.79 -9.47 -11.98
CA LYS A 273 -11.66 -10.89 -12.35
C LYS A 273 -10.31 -11.51 -11.94
N THR A 274 -9.25 -10.71 -11.83
CA THR A 274 -7.89 -11.20 -11.54
C THR A 274 -7.37 -10.77 -10.17
N LYS A 275 -8.04 -9.84 -9.48
CA LYS A 275 -7.59 -9.31 -8.19
C LYS A 275 -8.64 -9.57 -7.11
N ALA A 276 -8.28 -10.42 -6.16
CA ALA A 276 -8.99 -10.62 -4.90
C ALA A 276 -8.12 -10.15 -3.73
N ILE A 277 -8.76 -9.60 -2.72
CA ILE A 277 -8.13 -9.23 -1.46
C ILE A 277 -8.83 -9.99 -0.34
N ASP A 278 -8.04 -10.63 0.51
CA ASP A 278 -8.57 -11.34 1.68
C ASP A 278 -8.56 -10.40 2.88
N PHE A 279 -9.59 -10.51 3.72
CA PHE A 279 -9.64 -9.87 5.01
C PHE A 279 -9.73 -10.92 6.09
N ARG A 280 -8.94 -10.78 7.14
CA ARG A 280 -9.12 -11.51 8.38
C ARG A 280 -9.98 -10.67 9.32
N VAL A 281 -11.13 -11.20 9.72
CA VAL A 281 -12.12 -10.50 10.54
C VAL A 281 -12.09 -11.08 11.94
N SER A 282 -12.07 -10.20 12.94
CA SER A 282 -12.23 -10.57 14.34
C SER A 282 -13.29 -9.68 14.99
N THR A 283 -14.28 -10.29 15.63
CA THR A 283 -15.30 -9.62 16.44
C THR A 283 -15.02 -9.87 17.91
N CYS A 284 -15.23 -8.86 18.75
CA CYS A 284 -15.05 -8.98 20.19
C CYS A 284 -16.16 -8.21 20.92
N PRO A 285 -16.86 -8.83 21.89
CA PRO A 285 -17.87 -8.15 22.70
C PRO A 285 -17.24 -7.04 23.53
N THR A 286 -17.85 -5.86 23.52
CA THR A 286 -17.48 -4.71 24.36
C THR A 286 -18.72 -4.18 25.09
N LEU A 287 -18.54 -3.21 25.99
CA LEU A 287 -19.62 -2.62 26.80
C LEU A 287 -20.82 -2.11 25.96
N PHE A 288 -20.56 -1.60 24.76
CA PHE A 288 -21.57 -0.90 23.94
C PHE A 288 -21.88 -1.62 22.61
N GLY A 289 -21.47 -2.88 22.48
CA GLY A 289 -21.65 -3.69 21.28
C GLY A 289 -20.38 -4.41 20.87
N GLU A 290 -20.37 -4.98 19.66
CA GLU A 290 -19.21 -5.71 19.16
C GLU A 290 -18.23 -4.77 18.47
N LYS A 291 -16.97 -4.78 18.93
CA LYS A 291 -15.87 -4.20 18.19
C LYS A 291 -15.48 -5.17 17.08
N ILE A 292 -15.34 -4.68 15.86
CA ILE A 292 -14.88 -5.49 14.72
C ILE A 292 -13.57 -4.92 14.18
N CYS A 293 -12.62 -5.81 13.90
CA CYS A 293 -11.37 -5.49 13.25
C CYS A 293 -11.24 -6.36 12.00
N CYS A 294 -11.09 -5.72 10.83
CA CYS A 294 -10.81 -6.39 9.57
C CYS A 294 -9.38 -6.05 9.15
N ARG A 295 -8.46 -7.01 9.21
CA ARG A 295 -7.11 -6.87 8.69
C ARG A 295 -7.11 -7.15 7.19
N ILE A 296 -6.54 -6.24 6.41
CA ILE A 296 -6.39 -6.38 4.96
C ILE A 296 -5.15 -7.23 4.69
N LEU A 297 -5.34 -8.32 3.95
CA LEU A 297 -4.28 -9.21 3.49
C LEU A 297 -4.16 -9.05 1.98
N ASP A 298 -3.18 -8.25 1.55
CA ASP A 298 -2.85 -8.08 0.13
C ASP A 298 -1.73 -9.06 -0.25
N PRO A 299 -2.01 -10.10 -1.07
CA PRO A 299 -1.01 -11.08 -1.49
C PRO A 299 0.17 -10.45 -2.24
N SER A 300 -0.04 -9.31 -2.91
CA SER A 300 1.03 -8.62 -3.64
C SER A 300 2.14 -8.09 -2.72
N SER A 301 1.86 -7.90 -1.43
CA SER A 301 2.86 -7.49 -0.44
C SER A 301 3.93 -8.57 -0.20
N ALA A 302 3.63 -9.84 -0.43
CA ALA A 302 4.61 -10.93 -0.34
C ALA A 302 5.58 -10.97 -1.54
N GLN A 303 5.23 -10.33 -2.66
CA GLN A 303 6.07 -10.26 -3.87
C GLN A 303 7.04 -9.07 -3.85
N LEU A 304 7.17 -8.38 -2.71
CA LEU A 304 8.14 -7.32 -2.54
C LEU A 304 9.57 -7.89 -2.66
N GLY A 305 10.25 -7.53 -3.74
CA GLY A 305 11.67 -7.83 -3.91
C GLY A 305 12.53 -7.16 -2.85
N ILE A 306 13.70 -7.74 -2.58
CA ILE A 306 14.63 -7.27 -1.53
C ILE A 306 15.01 -5.79 -1.66
N ASP A 307 15.06 -5.26 -2.89
CA ASP A 307 15.36 -3.85 -3.17
C ASP A 307 14.28 -2.88 -2.68
N ALA A 308 13.04 -3.35 -2.55
CA ALA A 308 11.94 -2.53 -2.07
C ALA A 308 11.86 -2.43 -0.53
N LEU A 309 12.55 -3.32 0.20
CA LEU A 309 12.53 -3.39 1.66
C LEU A 309 13.29 -2.22 2.31
N GLY A 310 14.28 -1.68 1.62
CA GLY A 310 15.06 -0.54 2.08
C GLY A 310 16.31 -0.92 2.87
N TYR A 311 16.90 -2.09 2.60
CA TYR A 311 18.26 -2.41 3.03
C TYR A 311 19.28 -1.46 2.40
N GLU A 312 20.33 -1.13 3.16
CA GLU A 312 21.56 -0.57 2.59
C GLU A 312 22.32 -1.64 1.79
N ALA A 313 23.24 -1.25 0.92
CA ALA A 313 23.93 -2.18 0.02
C ALA A 313 24.68 -3.29 0.78
N GLU A 314 25.43 -2.92 1.82
CA GLU A 314 26.17 -3.84 2.69
C GLU A 314 25.24 -4.74 3.51
N GLN A 315 24.07 -4.22 3.92
CA GLN A 315 23.07 -4.97 4.67
C GLN A 315 22.39 -6.01 3.78
N LYS A 316 22.08 -5.63 2.54
CA LYS A 316 21.55 -6.54 1.51
C LYS A 316 22.55 -7.63 1.20
N GLU A 317 23.81 -7.28 1.00
CA GLU A 317 24.88 -8.25 0.71
C GLU A 317 25.04 -9.26 1.84
N ALA A 318 25.08 -8.80 3.09
CA ALA A 318 25.13 -9.68 4.26
C ALA A 318 23.93 -10.64 4.31
N TYR A 319 22.72 -10.15 4.05
CA TYR A 319 21.53 -11.01 4.05
C TYR A 319 21.55 -12.03 2.91
N MET A 320 21.88 -11.61 1.68
CA MET A 320 22.00 -12.50 0.52
C MET A 320 23.07 -13.56 0.72
N LYS A 321 24.21 -13.19 1.32
CA LYS A 321 25.29 -14.14 1.65
C LYS A 321 24.79 -15.19 2.64
N SER A 322 24.11 -14.79 3.72
CA SER A 322 23.59 -15.74 4.70
C SER A 322 22.47 -16.62 4.16
N LEU A 323 21.64 -16.13 3.23
CA LEU A 323 20.62 -16.95 2.56
C LEU A 323 21.25 -18.03 1.66
N ALA A 324 22.43 -17.76 1.09
CA ALA A 324 23.12 -18.72 0.21
C ALA A 324 23.88 -19.81 0.98
N GLU A 325 23.96 -19.74 2.31
CA GLU A 325 24.59 -20.77 3.13
C GLU A 325 23.70 -22.04 3.17
N PRO A 326 24.29 -23.25 3.07
CA PRO A 326 23.51 -24.49 3.06
C PRO A 326 22.86 -24.80 4.41
N GLN A 327 23.42 -24.27 5.50
CA GLN A 327 22.91 -24.47 6.84
C GLN A 327 23.16 -23.24 7.71
N GLY A 328 22.43 -23.16 8.82
CA GLY A 328 22.59 -22.11 9.82
C GLY A 328 21.27 -21.48 10.19
N MET A 329 21.32 -20.47 11.05
CA MET A 329 20.13 -19.83 11.58
C MET A 329 20.13 -18.33 11.31
N ILE A 330 19.06 -17.86 10.65
CA ILE A 330 18.79 -16.44 10.41
C ILE A 330 17.60 -16.02 11.27
N LEU A 331 17.83 -15.04 12.13
CA LEU A 331 16.81 -14.53 13.05
C LEU A 331 16.42 -13.11 12.68
N VAL A 332 15.14 -12.90 12.35
CA VAL A 332 14.57 -11.57 12.15
C VAL A 332 13.87 -11.14 13.43
N THR A 333 14.24 -10.00 13.99
CA THR A 333 13.70 -9.50 15.25
C THR A 333 13.14 -8.08 15.16
N GLY A 334 12.32 -7.73 16.15
CA GLY A 334 11.65 -6.46 16.27
C GLY A 334 10.24 -6.58 16.85
N PRO A 335 9.62 -5.46 17.23
CA PRO A 335 8.28 -5.43 17.80
C PRO A 335 7.22 -5.87 16.78
N THR A 336 5.98 -6.01 17.24
CA THR A 336 4.83 -6.26 16.36
C THR A 336 4.70 -5.15 15.31
N GLY A 337 4.44 -5.53 14.06
CA GLY A 337 4.29 -4.56 12.96
C GLY A 337 5.59 -3.97 12.41
N SER A 338 6.76 -4.48 12.83
CA SER A 338 8.07 -4.08 12.27
C SER A 338 8.35 -4.66 10.88
N GLY A 339 7.50 -5.53 10.34
CA GLY A 339 7.66 -6.11 9.00
C GLY A 339 8.50 -7.40 8.94
N LYS A 340 8.71 -8.09 10.07
CA LYS A 340 9.49 -9.35 10.12
C LYS A 340 9.03 -10.41 9.12
N THR A 341 7.72 -10.67 9.06
CA THR A 341 7.12 -11.64 8.14
C THR A 341 7.40 -11.28 6.68
N VAL A 342 7.35 -9.98 6.33
CA VAL A 342 7.65 -9.52 4.96
C VAL A 342 9.11 -9.82 4.62
N SER A 343 10.05 -9.49 5.51
CA SER A 343 11.47 -9.78 5.30
C SER A 343 11.73 -11.28 5.19
N LEU A 344 11.12 -12.10 6.05
CA LEU A 344 11.21 -13.55 5.96
C LEU A 344 10.66 -14.07 4.63
N TYR A 345 9.47 -13.64 4.21
CA TYR A 345 8.85 -14.07 2.97
C TYR A 345 9.66 -13.63 1.74
N THR A 346 10.29 -12.46 1.77
CA THR A 346 11.24 -12.06 0.71
C THR A 346 12.42 -13.01 0.65
N GLY A 347 13.01 -13.39 1.80
CA GLY A 347 14.09 -14.38 1.85
C GLY A 347 13.65 -15.75 1.32
N LEU A 348 12.47 -16.22 1.73
CA LEU A 348 11.91 -17.48 1.25
C LEU A 348 11.64 -17.47 -0.26
N ASN A 349 11.10 -16.37 -0.80
CA ASN A 349 10.88 -16.23 -2.24
C ASN A 349 12.19 -16.21 -3.05
N ILE A 350 13.29 -15.72 -2.47
CA ILE A 350 14.61 -15.78 -3.10
C ILE A 350 15.11 -17.24 -3.18
N LEU A 351 14.82 -18.03 -2.14
CA LEU A 351 15.20 -19.44 -2.05
C LEU A 351 14.22 -20.39 -2.76
N ASN A 352 13.07 -19.89 -3.21
CA ASN A 352 12.01 -20.68 -3.80
C ASN A 352 12.35 -21.06 -5.25
N THR A 353 13.24 -22.03 -5.39
CA THR A 353 13.65 -22.66 -6.65
C THR A 353 13.26 -24.14 -6.65
N ASP A 354 13.12 -24.72 -7.85
CA ASP A 354 12.60 -26.09 -8.02
C ASP A 354 13.46 -27.17 -7.32
N ASP A 355 14.71 -26.86 -6.98
CA ASP A 355 15.70 -27.73 -6.34
C ASP A 355 15.79 -27.56 -4.81
N ILE A 356 14.98 -26.70 -4.20
CA ILE A 356 15.00 -26.42 -2.75
C ILE A 356 13.64 -26.76 -2.13
N ASN A 357 13.62 -27.70 -1.18
CA ASN A 357 12.42 -28.04 -0.43
C ASN A 357 12.26 -27.11 0.80
N ILE A 358 11.23 -26.26 0.76
CA ILE A 358 10.93 -25.28 1.81
C ILE A 358 9.69 -25.69 2.60
N SER A 359 9.83 -25.78 3.93
CA SER A 359 8.73 -26.04 4.86
C SER A 359 8.60 -24.94 5.91
N THR A 360 7.39 -24.43 6.15
CA THR A 360 7.14 -23.38 7.15
C THR A 360 6.09 -23.78 8.18
N ALA A 361 6.28 -23.37 9.44
CA ALA A 361 5.26 -23.47 10.49
C ALA A 361 4.90 -22.06 10.98
N GLU A 362 3.63 -21.67 10.92
CA GLU A 362 3.16 -20.30 11.12
C GLU A 362 1.86 -20.23 11.95
N ASP A 363 1.63 -19.12 12.66
CA ASP A 363 0.46 -18.94 13.54
C ASP A 363 -0.25 -17.59 13.31
N PRO A 364 -1.13 -17.48 12.29
CA PRO A 364 -1.26 -18.34 11.10
C PRO A 364 -0.41 -17.82 9.92
N ALA A 365 -0.32 -18.61 8.85
CA ALA A 365 0.15 -18.15 7.54
C ALA A 365 -0.83 -17.12 6.97
N GLU A 366 -0.37 -15.88 6.81
CA GLU A 366 -1.19 -14.73 6.41
C GLU A 366 -1.29 -14.61 4.87
N ILE A 367 -0.27 -15.05 4.12
CA ILE A 367 -0.23 -15.01 2.65
C ILE A 367 0.25 -16.37 2.13
N ASN A 368 -0.44 -16.88 1.13
CA ASN A 368 -0.04 -18.10 0.43
C ASN A 368 1.17 -17.81 -0.47
N LEU A 369 2.24 -18.59 -0.31
CA LEU A 369 3.46 -18.55 -1.10
C LEU A 369 3.51 -19.77 -2.03
N PRO A 370 3.17 -19.63 -3.31
CA PRO A 370 3.26 -20.74 -4.27
C PRO A 370 4.67 -21.32 -4.32
N GLY A 371 4.79 -22.66 -4.27
CA GLY A 371 6.07 -23.36 -4.24
C GLY A 371 6.58 -23.68 -2.82
N ILE A 372 5.95 -23.15 -1.78
CA ILE A 372 6.36 -23.35 -0.38
C ILE A 372 5.31 -24.12 0.41
N ASN A 373 5.74 -25.11 1.20
CA ASN A 373 4.85 -25.89 2.05
C ASN A 373 4.57 -25.16 3.38
N GLN A 374 3.43 -24.47 3.48
CA GLN A 374 3.06 -23.69 4.66
C GLN A 374 2.10 -24.43 5.59
N VAL A 375 2.50 -24.63 6.86
CA VAL A 375 1.71 -25.28 7.89
C VAL A 375 1.19 -24.26 8.90
N ASN A 376 -0.13 -24.20 9.06
CA ASN A 376 -0.76 -23.45 10.15
C ASN A 376 -0.68 -24.23 11.46
N VAL A 377 -0.13 -23.62 12.50
CA VAL A 377 -0.14 -24.13 13.86
C VAL A 377 -1.59 -24.24 14.36
N GLN A 378 -1.94 -25.38 14.95
CA GLN A 378 -3.27 -25.66 15.49
C GLN A 378 -3.13 -26.26 16.90
N PRO A 379 -2.98 -25.43 17.94
CA PRO A 379 -2.74 -25.92 19.30
C PRO A 379 -3.87 -26.81 19.83
N LYS A 380 -5.12 -26.57 19.40
CA LYS A 380 -6.30 -27.35 19.81
C LYS A 380 -6.22 -28.84 19.45
N VAL A 381 -5.50 -29.19 18.37
CA VAL A 381 -5.31 -30.58 17.91
C VAL A 381 -3.88 -31.07 18.16
N GLY A 382 -3.07 -30.30 18.89
CA GLY A 382 -1.69 -30.66 19.24
C GLY A 382 -0.65 -30.35 18.16
N LEU A 383 -1.01 -29.70 17.05
CA LEU A 383 -0.07 -29.27 16.02
C LEU A 383 0.60 -27.96 16.45
N THR A 384 1.58 -28.03 17.35
CA THR A 384 2.39 -26.89 17.84
C THR A 384 3.59 -26.60 16.92
N PHE A 385 4.30 -25.48 17.13
CA PHE A 385 5.56 -25.19 16.42
C PHE A 385 6.55 -26.34 16.58
N ALA A 386 6.84 -26.77 17.82
CA ALA A 386 7.75 -27.89 18.08
C ALA A 386 7.31 -29.20 17.39
N ALA A 387 6.00 -29.50 17.35
CA ALA A 387 5.48 -30.68 16.67
C ALA A 387 5.67 -30.59 15.14
N ALA A 388 5.40 -29.44 14.54
CA ALA A 388 5.60 -29.20 13.11
C ALA A 388 7.10 -29.30 12.74
N LEU A 389 7.99 -28.67 13.50
CA LEU A 389 9.44 -28.75 13.29
C LEU A 389 9.96 -30.19 13.34
N LYS A 390 9.52 -30.97 14.36
CA LYS A 390 9.86 -32.39 14.46
C LYS A 390 9.36 -33.18 13.25
N ALA A 391 8.24 -32.79 12.64
CA ALA A 391 7.73 -33.42 11.42
C ALA A 391 8.57 -33.03 10.20
N PHE A 392 8.93 -31.75 10.06
CA PHE A 392 9.77 -31.25 8.96
C PHE A 392 11.09 -31.99 8.86
N LEU A 393 11.76 -32.31 9.97
CA LEU A 393 13.00 -33.11 9.94
C LEU A 393 12.85 -34.53 9.36
N ARG A 394 11.63 -34.99 9.06
CA ARG A 394 11.33 -36.24 8.34
C ARG A 394 10.67 -36.01 6.98
N GLN A 395 10.71 -34.79 6.47
CA GLN A 395 10.15 -34.39 5.18
C GLN A 395 11.23 -33.96 4.18
N ASP A 396 12.49 -34.26 4.47
CA ASP A 396 13.64 -33.93 3.63
C ASP A 396 13.72 -32.44 3.23
N PRO A 397 13.57 -31.46 4.17
CA PRO A 397 13.63 -30.05 3.85
C PRO A 397 15.08 -29.59 3.68
N ASP A 398 15.29 -28.60 2.82
CA ASP A 398 16.55 -27.83 2.78
C ASP A 398 16.43 -26.59 3.66
N VAL A 399 15.26 -25.95 3.62
CA VAL A 399 14.97 -24.70 4.34
C VAL A 399 13.75 -24.89 5.25
N ILE A 400 13.91 -24.50 6.52
CA ILE A 400 12.84 -24.53 7.51
C ILE A 400 12.56 -23.11 7.99
N MET A 401 11.31 -22.67 7.92
CA MET A 401 10.88 -21.41 8.55
C MET A 401 9.96 -21.67 9.74
N VAL A 402 10.28 -21.05 10.86
CA VAL A 402 9.48 -21.09 12.08
C VAL A 402 8.97 -19.69 12.33
N GLY A 403 7.66 -19.49 12.34
CA GLY A 403 7.04 -18.16 12.46
C GLY A 403 7.61 -17.36 13.62
N GLU A 404 7.86 -18.01 14.76
CA GLU A 404 8.59 -17.43 15.89
C GLU A 404 9.11 -18.49 16.87
N ILE A 405 10.16 -18.14 17.61
CA ILE A 405 10.68 -18.92 18.73
C ILE A 405 10.22 -18.27 20.04
N ARG A 406 9.25 -18.89 20.71
CA ARG A 406 8.69 -18.42 22.00
C ARG A 406 9.24 -19.14 23.22
N ASP A 407 9.66 -20.39 23.06
CA ASP A 407 10.03 -21.30 24.14
C ASP A 407 11.32 -22.07 23.82
N LEU A 408 11.89 -22.67 24.87
CA LEU A 408 13.13 -23.44 24.80
C LEU A 408 12.99 -24.67 23.89
N GLU A 409 11.84 -25.36 23.92
CA GLU A 409 11.65 -26.57 23.12
C GLU A 409 11.75 -26.26 21.63
N THR A 410 11.05 -25.22 21.17
CA THR A 410 11.11 -24.77 19.77
C THR A 410 12.52 -24.31 19.40
N ALA A 411 13.20 -23.58 20.30
CA ALA A 411 14.57 -23.12 20.09
C ALA A 411 15.56 -24.29 19.93
N GLU A 412 15.47 -25.31 20.79
CA GLU A 412 16.34 -26.49 20.73
C GLU A 412 16.17 -27.28 19.44
N ILE A 413 14.94 -27.44 18.95
CA ILE A 413 14.67 -28.17 17.70
C ILE A 413 15.17 -27.37 16.50
N ALA A 414 14.94 -26.05 16.49
CA ALA A 414 15.44 -25.16 15.44
C ALA A 414 16.98 -25.19 15.36
N ILE A 415 17.66 -25.13 16.51
CA ILE A 415 19.12 -25.24 16.58
C ILE A 415 19.61 -26.60 16.10
N LYS A 416 18.96 -27.69 16.52
CA LYS A 416 19.32 -29.03 16.05
C LYS A 416 19.17 -29.14 14.53
N ALA A 417 18.08 -28.61 13.96
CA ALA A 417 17.89 -28.56 12.51
C ALA A 417 19.04 -27.80 11.82
N ALA A 418 19.41 -26.63 12.34
CA ALA A 418 20.53 -25.85 11.82
C ALA A 418 21.88 -26.58 11.93
N GLN A 419 22.11 -27.36 12.99
CA GLN A 419 23.32 -28.17 13.17
C GLN A 419 23.37 -29.38 12.23
N THR A 420 22.21 -29.88 11.79
CA THR A 420 22.10 -31.07 10.94
C THR A 420 21.89 -30.75 9.48
N GLY A 421 22.42 -29.62 8.97
CA GLY A 421 22.43 -29.34 7.54
C GLY A 421 21.26 -28.53 6.99
N HIS A 422 20.43 -27.90 7.82
CA HIS A 422 19.28 -27.13 7.34
C HIS A 422 19.51 -25.62 7.50
N LEU A 423 19.02 -24.83 6.56
CA LEU A 423 18.90 -23.39 6.75
C LEU A 423 17.60 -23.09 7.49
N VAL A 424 17.71 -22.46 8.66
CA VAL A 424 16.58 -22.17 9.55
C VAL A 424 16.33 -20.66 9.62
N LEU A 425 15.12 -20.24 9.27
CA LEU A 425 14.67 -18.86 9.39
C LEU A 425 13.64 -18.76 10.50
N SER A 426 13.76 -17.76 11.38
CA SER A 426 12.73 -17.52 12.39
C SER A 426 12.65 -16.07 12.86
N THR A 427 11.66 -15.80 13.72
CA THR A 427 11.53 -14.51 14.40
C THR A 427 11.60 -14.59 15.91
N LEU A 428 12.11 -13.52 16.52
CA LEU A 428 12.02 -13.24 17.95
C LEU A 428 11.49 -11.82 18.18
N HIS A 429 11.09 -11.54 19.42
CA HIS A 429 10.66 -10.22 19.86
C HIS A 429 11.69 -9.59 20.81
N THR A 430 12.76 -9.04 20.25
CA THR A 430 13.75 -8.20 20.97
C THR A 430 13.86 -6.83 20.34
N ASN A 431 14.48 -5.90 21.06
CA ASN A 431 14.59 -4.52 20.60
C ASN A 431 15.72 -4.37 19.57
N ASP A 432 16.86 -5.04 19.78
CA ASP A 432 18.03 -4.95 18.93
C ASP A 432 18.62 -6.35 18.62
N ALA A 433 19.64 -6.39 17.77
CA ALA A 433 20.30 -7.64 17.38
C ALA A 433 21.08 -8.29 18.54
N PRO A 434 21.96 -7.58 19.30
CA PRO A 434 22.67 -8.16 20.45
C PRO A 434 21.76 -8.81 21.51
N GLN A 435 20.65 -8.16 21.88
CA GLN A 435 19.66 -8.68 22.84
C GLN A 435 19.02 -9.98 22.38
N THR A 436 18.99 -10.27 21.07
CA THR A 436 18.47 -11.54 20.53
C THR A 436 19.26 -12.72 21.06
N ILE A 437 20.59 -12.57 21.15
CA ILE A 437 21.47 -13.64 21.66
C ILE A 437 21.23 -13.84 23.16
N VAL A 438 21.16 -12.75 23.92
CA VAL A 438 20.84 -12.80 25.36
C VAL A 438 19.45 -13.40 25.59
N ARG A 439 18.47 -13.12 24.72
CA ARG A 439 17.13 -13.71 24.80
C ARG A 439 17.16 -15.23 24.62
N LEU A 440 17.94 -15.75 23.67
CA LEU A 440 18.14 -17.20 23.51
C LEU A 440 18.77 -17.81 24.78
N MET A 441 19.82 -17.20 25.32
CA MET A 441 20.46 -17.66 26.56
C MET A 441 19.49 -17.65 27.75
N ASN A 442 18.68 -16.59 27.89
CA ASN A 442 17.66 -16.47 28.94
C ASN A 442 16.52 -17.49 28.80
N MET A 443 16.24 -18.00 27.61
CA MET A 443 15.31 -19.12 27.43
C MET A 443 15.91 -20.46 27.88
N GLY A 444 17.23 -20.52 28.12
CA GLY A 444 17.95 -21.73 28.53
C GLY A 444 18.76 -22.37 27.40
N VAL A 445 18.89 -21.71 26.25
CA VAL A 445 19.72 -22.24 25.15
C VAL A 445 21.20 -22.12 25.53
N PRO A 446 21.97 -23.22 25.51
CA PRO A 446 23.41 -23.16 25.80
C PRO A 446 24.20 -22.29 24.81
N ALA A 447 25.15 -21.50 25.31
CA ALA A 447 25.94 -20.58 24.48
C ALA A 447 26.67 -21.26 23.31
N TYR A 448 27.20 -22.47 23.52
CA TYR A 448 27.89 -23.22 22.46
C TYR A 448 26.97 -23.60 21.28
N ASN A 449 25.67 -23.82 21.56
CA ASN A 449 24.68 -24.12 20.52
C ASN A 449 24.37 -22.87 19.69
N ILE A 450 24.27 -21.70 20.33
CA ILE A 450 24.08 -20.43 19.64
C ILE A 450 25.31 -20.13 18.78
N ALA A 451 26.52 -20.26 19.36
CA ALA A 451 27.77 -19.96 18.68
C ALA A 451 28.02 -20.80 17.43
N SER A 452 27.52 -22.04 17.41
CA SER A 452 27.72 -22.98 16.29
C SER A 452 26.64 -22.92 15.22
N THR A 453 25.52 -22.23 15.45
CA THR A 453 24.37 -22.25 14.53
C THR A 453 23.94 -20.90 14.01
N LEU A 454 24.15 -19.83 14.76
CA LEU A 454 23.66 -18.51 14.40
C LEU A 454 24.52 -17.93 13.28
N SER A 455 23.89 -17.55 12.17
CA SER A 455 24.57 -16.99 11.00
C SER A 455 24.34 -15.49 10.89
N LEU A 456 23.08 -15.06 11.11
CA LEU A 456 22.68 -13.67 10.91
C LEU A 456 21.53 -13.30 11.85
N ILE A 457 21.62 -12.10 12.43
CA ILE A 457 20.52 -11.46 13.13
C ILE A 457 20.14 -10.17 12.44
N ILE A 458 18.86 -9.99 12.15
CA ILE A 458 18.31 -8.77 11.54
C ILE A 458 17.34 -8.16 12.54
N ALA A 459 17.73 -7.10 13.24
CA ALA A 459 16.77 -6.29 13.98
C ALA A 459 16.13 -5.25 13.06
N GLN A 460 14.80 -5.14 13.12
CA GLN A 460 14.03 -4.36 12.16
C GLN A 460 13.03 -3.41 12.83
N ARG A 461 12.84 -2.25 12.20
CA ARG A 461 11.76 -1.29 12.44
C ARG A 461 11.19 -0.81 11.11
N LEU A 462 10.00 -0.22 11.13
CA LEU A 462 9.46 0.52 9.98
C LEU A 462 9.36 2.00 10.34
N ALA A 463 9.82 2.84 9.43
CA ALA A 463 9.63 4.29 9.49
C ALA A 463 8.80 4.75 8.30
N ARG A 464 8.02 5.82 8.46
CA ARG A 464 7.29 6.43 7.35
C ARG A 464 8.25 7.22 6.45
N ARG A 465 8.08 7.09 5.15
CA ARG A 465 8.90 7.81 4.17
C ARG A 465 8.38 9.23 3.99
N LEU A 466 9.29 10.19 3.95
CA LEU A 466 8.97 11.56 3.56
C LEU A 466 8.40 11.59 2.14
N CYS A 467 7.37 12.41 1.95
CA CYS A 467 6.79 12.64 0.65
C CYS A 467 7.82 13.29 -0.29
N LYS A 468 8.09 12.65 -1.43
CA LYS A 468 9.03 13.17 -2.43
C LYS A 468 8.59 14.51 -3.05
N ILE A 469 7.30 14.87 -2.95
CA ILE A 469 6.73 16.07 -3.57
C ILE A 469 6.83 17.27 -2.62
N CYS A 470 6.50 17.09 -1.34
CA CYS A 470 6.36 18.21 -0.41
C CYS A 470 7.43 18.27 0.69
N LYS A 471 8.39 17.34 0.75
CA LYS A 471 9.47 17.43 1.75
C LYS A 471 10.27 18.73 1.56
N ARG A 472 10.69 19.35 2.65
CA ARG A 472 11.49 20.58 2.63
C ARG A 472 12.74 20.43 3.49
N PRO A 473 13.83 21.18 3.21
CA PRO A 473 14.97 21.27 4.11
C PRO A 473 14.54 21.68 5.51
N ALA A 474 14.99 20.94 6.51
CA ALA A 474 14.72 21.22 7.91
C ALA A 474 15.80 22.16 8.47
N ASN A 475 15.39 23.17 9.25
CA ASN A 475 16.32 24.06 9.94
C ASN A 475 16.56 23.57 11.37
N ILE A 476 17.44 22.58 11.53
CA ILE A 476 17.79 22.00 12.83
C ILE A 476 19.16 22.55 13.26
N PRO A 477 19.29 23.13 14.47
CA PRO A 477 20.57 23.63 14.96
C PRO A 477 21.66 22.54 15.03
N ARG A 478 22.91 22.89 14.68
CA ARG A 478 24.08 21.98 14.72
C ARG A 478 24.20 21.21 16.03
N ALA A 479 24.04 21.90 17.16
CA ALA A 479 24.15 21.28 18.48
C ALA A 479 23.09 20.18 18.70
N GLU A 480 21.88 20.35 18.15
CA GLU A 480 20.84 19.33 18.25
C GLU A 480 21.14 18.15 17.32
N LEU A 481 21.63 18.38 16.10
CA LEU A 481 22.04 17.29 15.21
C LEU A 481 23.13 16.41 15.84
N ILE A 482 24.14 17.02 16.47
CA ILE A 482 25.20 16.27 17.16
C ILE A 482 24.63 15.47 18.34
N LYS A 483 23.78 16.09 19.15
CA LYS A 483 23.10 15.42 20.28
C LYS A 483 22.27 14.22 19.82
N GLN A 484 21.70 14.29 18.62
CA GLN A 484 20.87 13.25 18.05
C GLN A 484 21.68 12.06 17.52
N GLY A 485 23.01 12.21 17.38
CA GLY A 485 23.94 11.14 17.00
C GLY A 485 24.69 11.36 15.68
N PHE A 486 24.52 12.51 15.02
CA PHE A 486 25.35 12.84 13.86
C PHE A 486 26.77 13.22 14.30
N THR A 487 27.78 12.81 13.54
CA THR A 487 29.16 13.21 13.83
C THR A 487 29.39 14.66 13.38
N GLU A 488 30.33 15.37 14.02
CA GLU A 488 30.68 16.73 13.63
C GLU A 488 31.12 16.82 12.16
N GLN A 489 31.90 15.84 11.70
CA GLN A 489 32.37 15.76 10.32
C GLN A 489 31.21 15.64 9.32
N GLU A 490 30.16 14.89 9.66
CA GLU A 490 28.99 14.76 8.79
C GLU A 490 28.20 16.05 8.70
N VAL A 491 27.96 16.72 9.83
CA VAL A 491 27.20 17.97 9.87
C VAL A 491 27.96 19.10 9.15
N ASP A 492 29.28 19.09 9.24
CA ASP A 492 30.15 20.10 8.60
C ASP A 492 30.44 19.77 7.12
N THR A 493 29.93 18.64 6.60
CA THR A 493 30.10 18.26 5.18
C THR A 493 29.31 19.22 4.28
N PRO A 494 29.93 19.80 3.23
CA PRO A 494 29.23 20.67 2.29
C PRO A 494 28.00 19.99 1.68
N GLY A 495 26.84 20.63 1.79
CA GLY A 495 25.58 20.10 1.26
C GLY A 495 24.85 19.14 2.20
N PHE A 496 25.32 18.94 3.44
CA PHE A 496 24.53 18.24 4.46
C PHE A 496 23.20 18.97 4.68
N THR A 497 22.10 18.26 4.49
CA THR A 497 20.75 18.80 4.66
C THR A 497 19.82 17.69 5.13
N THR A 498 19.14 17.93 6.23
CA THR A 498 18.04 17.08 6.70
C THR A 498 16.72 17.62 6.17
N TYR A 499 15.69 16.78 6.14
CA TYR A 499 14.38 17.14 5.61
C TYR A 499 13.30 16.95 6.67
N GLU A 500 12.21 17.70 6.55
CA GLU A 500 11.02 17.58 7.40
C GLU A 500 9.74 17.40 6.57
N ALA A 501 8.74 16.81 7.22
CA ALA A 501 7.40 16.63 6.67
C ALA A 501 6.62 17.95 6.65
N VAL A 502 5.87 18.19 5.57
CA VAL A 502 5.04 19.41 5.38
C VAL A 502 3.57 19.04 5.18
N GLY A 503 3.27 18.25 4.14
CA GLY A 503 1.91 17.89 3.74
C GLY A 503 1.54 18.45 2.37
N CYS A 504 0.84 17.63 1.57
CA CYS A 504 0.22 18.00 0.31
C CYS A 504 -0.88 16.98 -0.02
N ASP A 505 -1.68 17.24 -1.06
CA ASP A 505 -2.82 16.38 -1.44
C ASP A 505 -2.41 14.96 -1.86
N ALA A 506 -1.14 14.74 -2.19
CA ALA A 506 -0.63 13.46 -2.66
C ALA A 506 -0.09 12.55 -1.53
N CYS A 507 -0.06 13.03 -0.28
CA CYS A 507 0.52 12.34 0.86
C CYS A 507 -0.35 12.44 2.11
N ASP A 508 0.05 11.71 3.15
CA ASP A 508 -0.61 11.73 4.43
C ASP A 508 0.24 12.52 5.44
N ASN A 509 -0.11 13.78 5.68
CA ASN A 509 0.63 14.71 6.57
C ASN A 509 2.14 14.75 6.32
N GLY A 510 2.54 14.72 5.04
CA GLY A 510 3.95 14.81 4.63
C GLY A 510 4.64 13.46 4.48
N TYR A 511 3.95 12.33 4.70
CA TYR A 511 4.49 10.98 4.53
C TYR A 511 3.75 10.17 3.47
N LYS A 512 4.45 9.25 2.80
CA LYS A 512 3.83 8.32 1.85
C LYS A 512 4.58 7.00 1.81
N GLY A 513 3.96 5.95 2.34
CA GLY A 513 4.55 4.62 2.41
C GLY A 513 5.61 4.51 3.51
N ARG A 514 6.24 3.33 3.58
CA ARG A 514 7.17 2.96 4.66
C ARG A 514 8.49 2.46 4.10
N THR A 515 9.52 2.50 4.94
CA THR A 515 10.85 1.93 4.67
C THR A 515 11.30 1.17 5.91
N GLY A 516 12.01 0.06 5.73
CA GLY A 516 12.64 -0.64 6.84
C GLY A 516 13.87 0.11 7.35
N ILE A 517 14.09 0.07 8.67
CA ILE A 517 15.34 0.41 9.34
C ILE A 517 15.88 -0.91 9.89
N TYR A 518 17.13 -1.22 9.57
CA TYR A 518 17.71 -2.52 9.85
C TYR A 518 19.03 -2.38 10.59
N GLN A 519 19.24 -3.21 11.60
CA GLN A 519 20.56 -3.59 12.11
C GLN A 519 20.78 -5.02 11.65
N VAL A 520 21.59 -5.19 10.60
CA VAL A 520 21.94 -6.49 10.03
C VAL A 520 23.29 -6.89 10.59
N MET A 521 23.29 -7.85 11.50
CA MET A 521 24.45 -8.26 12.29
C MET A 521 24.83 -9.70 11.95
N PRO A 522 25.78 -9.92 11.02
CA PRO A 522 26.41 -11.23 10.83
C PRO A 522 27.01 -11.71 12.15
N PHE A 523 26.83 -12.98 12.46
CA PHE A 523 27.37 -13.55 13.69
C PHE A 523 28.82 -13.97 13.49
N SER A 524 29.74 -13.35 14.22
CA SER A 524 31.19 -13.58 14.07
C SER A 524 31.74 -14.53 15.14
N ASP A 525 32.88 -15.17 14.86
CA ASP A 525 33.60 -16.00 15.84
C ASP A 525 33.97 -15.21 17.10
N ALA A 526 34.22 -13.90 16.98
CA ALA A 526 34.51 -13.04 18.11
C ALA A 526 33.29 -12.89 19.02
N MET A 527 32.10 -12.68 18.45
CA MET A 527 30.84 -12.70 19.21
C MET A 527 30.59 -14.08 19.83
N GLY A 528 30.91 -15.17 19.10
CA GLY A 528 30.87 -16.54 19.61
C GLY A 528 31.71 -16.74 20.87
N ARG A 529 32.95 -16.23 20.89
CA ARG A 529 33.81 -16.28 22.09
C ARG A 529 33.23 -15.52 23.26
N ILE A 530 32.74 -14.29 23.03
CA ILE A 530 32.13 -13.46 24.07
C ILE A 530 31.00 -14.22 24.77
N ILE A 531 30.10 -14.85 24.01
CA ILE A 531 28.96 -15.57 24.62
C ILE A 531 29.37 -16.85 25.34
N MET A 532 30.41 -17.53 24.87
CA MET A 532 30.97 -18.72 25.55
C MET A 532 31.64 -18.35 26.88
N GLU A 533 32.20 -17.15 26.98
CA GLU A 533 32.79 -16.60 28.21
C GLU A 533 31.74 -15.99 29.17
N GLY A 534 30.45 -16.02 28.80
CA GLY A 534 29.36 -15.49 29.61
C GLY A 534 29.13 -13.98 29.45
N GLY A 535 29.60 -13.40 28.34
CA GLY A 535 29.44 -11.99 28.04
C GLY A 535 27.99 -11.56 27.83
N ASN A 536 27.73 -10.27 28.03
CA ASN A 536 26.40 -9.68 27.99
C ASN A 536 26.13 -8.89 26.68
N ALA A 537 24.92 -8.34 26.55
CA ALA A 537 24.50 -7.62 25.33
C ALA A 537 25.38 -6.41 25.00
N ILE A 538 25.95 -5.72 26.01
CA ILE A 538 26.81 -4.54 25.81
C ILE A 538 28.11 -4.96 25.16
N GLU A 539 28.73 -6.05 25.62
CA GLU A 539 29.98 -6.55 25.05
C GLU A 539 29.80 -7.03 23.61
N ILE A 540 28.65 -7.63 23.30
CA ILE A 540 28.26 -8.00 21.93
C ILE A 540 28.04 -6.75 21.07
N ALA A 541 27.36 -5.72 21.60
CA ALA A 541 27.14 -4.46 20.89
C ALA A 541 28.47 -3.73 20.60
N ASP A 542 29.39 -3.70 21.57
CA ASP A 542 30.73 -3.14 21.39
C ASP A 542 31.52 -3.90 20.32
N GLN A 543 31.41 -5.24 20.30
CA GLN A 543 32.03 -6.06 19.26
C GLN A 543 31.41 -5.81 17.88
N SER A 544 30.08 -5.72 17.80
CA SER A 544 29.33 -5.39 16.59
C SER A 544 29.75 -4.03 16.02
N ALA A 545 29.89 -3.02 16.89
CA ALA A 545 30.38 -1.70 16.51
C ALA A 545 31.84 -1.73 16.02
N LYS A 546 32.72 -2.52 16.65
CA LYS A 546 34.12 -2.72 16.18
C LYS A 546 34.18 -3.37 14.79
N GLU A 547 33.20 -4.22 14.46
CA GLU A 547 33.07 -4.86 13.15
C GLU A 547 32.39 -3.96 12.11
N GLY A 548 32.03 -2.72 12.47
CA GLY A 548 31.45 -1.73 11.56
C GLY A 548 29.96 -1.93 11.30
N ILE A 549 29.28 -2.71 12.14
CA ILE A 549 27.84 -2.97 12.00
C ILE A 549 27.08 -1.80 12.61
N LEU A 550 26.28 -1.13 11.78
CA LEU A 550 25.44 -0.02 12.23
C LEU A 550 24.31 -0.54 13.11
N ASP A 551 24.12 0.09 14.27
CA ASP A 551 22.93 -0.15 15.10
C ASP A 551 21.65 0.43 14.43
N LEU A 552 20.50 0.23 15.07
CA LEU A 552 19.22 0.74 14.56
C LEU A 552 19.19 2.27 14.50
N ARG A 553 19.83 2.94 15.46
CA ARG A 553 19.87 4.40 15.56
C ARG A 553 20.69 5.00 14.43
N GLN A 554 21.91 4.53 14.24
CA GLN A 554 22.82 4.92 13.16
C GLN A 554 22.20 4.63 11.79
N SER A 555 21.55 3.47 11.63
CA SER A 555 20.84 3.12 10.40
C SER A 555 19.66 4.06 10.12
N ALA A 556 18.94 4.50 11.15
CA ALA A 556 17.88 5.52 11.00
C ALA A 556 18.46 6.89 10.60
N LEU A 557 19.54 7.34 11.26
CA LEU A 557 20.19 8.62 10.97
C LEU A 557 20.77 8.67 9.56
N ARG A 558 21.31 7.54 9.06
CA ARG A 558 21.73 7.43 7.66
C ARG A 558 20.56 7.68 6.70
N LYS A 559 19.37 7.14 6.97
CA LYS A 559 18.18 7.43 6.15
C LYS A 559 17.66 8.86 6.30
N VAL A 560 17.91 9.52 7.42
CA VAL A 560 17.64 10.96 7.58
C VAL A 560 18.58 11.77 6.68
N LYS A 561 19.87 11.41 6.64
CA LYS A 561 20.88 12.03 5.77
C LYS A 561 20.54 11.89 4.29
N ASP A 562 20.00 10.73 3.88
CA ASP A 562 19.53 10.50 2.50
C ASP A 562 18.19 11.20 2.19
N GLY A 563 17.57 11.83 3.19
CA GLY A 563 16.27 12.50 3.05
C GLY A 563 15.12 11.54 2.74
N HIS A 564 15.23 10.28 3.17
CA HIS A 564 14.18 9.27 3.07
C HIS A 564 13.18 9.38 4.21
N ILE A 565 13.64 9.70 5.41
CA ILE A 565 12.83 9.93 6.62
C ILE A 565 13.27 11.24 7.27
N ASP A 566 12.47 11.76 8.21
CA ASP A 566 12.88 12.88 9.05
C ASP A 566 13.38 12.41 10.42
N LEU A 567 13.95 13.35 11.19
CA LEU A 567 14.47 13.08 12.52
C LEU A 567 13.37 12.63 13.50
N ALA A 568 12.13 13.10 13.31
CA ALA A 568 11.01 12.70 14.16
C ALA A 568 10.68 11.20 13.98
N GLN A 569 10.66 10.71 12.74
CA GLN A 569 10.49 9.30 12.44
C GLN A 569 11.66 8.46 12.95
N ALA A 570 12.90 8.92 12.79
CA ALA A 570 14.07 8.24 13.35
C ALA A 570 13.94 8.08 14.88
N ASN A 571 13.60 9.16 15.59
CA ASN A 571 13.41 9.14 17.04
C ASN A 571 12.25 8.24 17.47
N ALA A 572 11.15 8.23 16.72
CA ALA A 572 9.99 7.42 17.05
C ALA A 572 10.24 5.91 16.90
N CYS A 573 11.00 5.50 15.87
CA CYS A 573 11.23 4.08 15.60
C CYS A 573 12.41 3.49 16.38
N THR A 574 13.34 4.32 16.86
CA THR A 574 14.50 3.93 17.68
C THR A 574 14.37 4.40 19.13
N ALA A 575 13.15 4.69 19.59
CA ALA A 575 12.91 5.08 20.98
C ALA A 575 13.19 3.89 21.91
N GLY A 576 14.35 3.90 22.57
CA GLY A 576 14.83 2.83 23.44
C GLY A 576 16.25 2.33 23.11
N ASP A 577 16.80 2.74 21.96
CA ASP A 577 18.18 2.49 21.55
C ASP A 577 19.12 3.62 21.97
#